data_AF-A0A8H6HQY1-F1
#
_entry.id   AF-A0A8H6HQY1-F1
#
_cell.length_a   1.000
_cell.length_b   1.000
_cell.length_c   1.000
_cell.angle_alpha   90.00
_cell.angle_beta   90.00
_cell.angle_gamma   90.00
#
_symmetry.space_group_name_H-M   'P 1'
#
loop_
_entity.id
_entity.type
_entity.pdbx_description
1 polymer ?
#
loop_
_entity_poly.entity_id
_entity_poly.type
_entity_poly.pdbx_seq_one_letter_code
_entity_poly.pdbx_strand_id
1 'polypeptide(L)' 'KGMDLPDVKIVVQYKASCDLSTLWQRFGRGARAQGADAVGILLVEKKDTDAER' A
#
# COMPACT_ATOMS: atom_id res chain seq x y z
N LYS A 1 -3.62 -10.58 12.84
CA LYS A 1 -2.60 -10.29 13.88
C LYS A 1 -1.56 -9.37 13.23
N GLY A 2 -1.47 -8.10 13.65
CA GLY A 2 -0.55 -7.14 13.03
C GLY A 2 0.86 -7.31 13.58
N MET A 3 1.86 -7.38 12.69
CA MET A 3 3.27 -7.31 13.06
C MET A 3 3.71 -5.86 12.90
N ASP A 4 4.26 -5.27 13.96
CA ASP A 4 4.82 -3.93 13.88
C ASP A 4 6.21 -4.02 13.24
N LEU A 5 6.28 -3.63 11.98
CA LEU A 5 7.52 -3.62 11.19
C LEU A 5 8.06 -2.18 11.19
N PRO A 6 9.17 -1.90 11.89
CA PRO A 6 9.85 -0.61 11.79
C PRO A 6 10.59 -0.49 10.44
N ASP A 7 10.71 0.74 9.93
CA ASP A 7 11.57 1.13 8.80
C ASP A 7 11.24 0.49 7.42
N VAL A 8 9.96 0.36 7.08
CA VAL A 8 9.56 -0.22 5.78
C VAL A 8 9.69 0.82 4.64
N LYS A 9 10.84 0.89 4.00
CA LYS A 9 11.10 1.87 2.92
C LYS A 9 10.30 1.65 1.63
N ILE A 10 9.88 0.41 1.36
CA ILE A 10 9.14 0.06 0.14
C ILE A 10 7.98 -0.84 0.51
N VAL A 11 6.77 -0.45 0.11
CA VAL A 11 5.56 -1.26 0.24
C VAL A 11 5.08 -1.61 -1.16
N VAL A 12 5.14 -2.89 -1.51
CA VAL A 12 4.62 -3.39 -2.79
C VAL A 12 3.28 -4.04 -2.55
N GLN A 13 2.22 -3.46 -3.12
CA GLN A 13 0.88 -4.03 -3.13
C GLN A 13 0.60 -4.65 -4.50
N TYR A 14 0.36 -5.95 -4.52
CA TYR A 14 -0.10 -6.67 -5.72
C TYR A 14 -1.63 -6.76 -5.72
N LYS A 15 -2.24 -6.43 -6.86
CA LYS A 15 -3.69 -6.31 -7.12
C LYS A 15 -4.41 -5.24 -6.28
N ALA A 16 -5.33 -4.53 -6.93
CA ALA A 16 -6.24 -3.58 -6.28
C ALA A 16 -7.46 -4.31 -5.69
N SER A 17 -7.22 -5.34 -4.87
CA SER A 17 -8.29 -6.15 -4.27
C SER A 17 -9.00 -5.46 -3.10
N CYS A 18 -8.69 -4.19 -2.81
CA CYS A 18 -9.21 -3.44 -1.67
C CYS A 18 -9.50 -2.00 -2.08
N ASP A 19 -10.42 -1.36 -1.35
CA ASP A 19 -10.73 0.06 -1.51
C ASP A 19 -9.50 0.94 -1.34
N LEU A 20 -9.50 2.10 -2.01
CA LEU A 20 -8.42 3.08 -1.98
C LEU A 20 -8.02 3.46 -0.54
N SER A 21 -8.98 3.60 0.37
CA SER A 21 -8.73 3.90 1.79
C SER A 21 -7.89 2.82 2.47
N THR A 22 -8.17 1.54 2.21
CA THR A 22 -7.42 0.41 2.75
C THR A 22 -6.02 0.36 2.17
N LEU A 23 -5.88 0.68 0.89
CA LEU A 23 -4.60 0.75 0.19
C LEU A 23 -3.71 1.86 0.73
N TRP A 24 -4.30 3.04 0.98
CA TRP A 24 -3.62 4.17 1.62
C TRP A 24 -3.12 3.84 3.03
N GLN A 25 -3.95 3.14 3.83
CA GLN A 25 -3.54 2.66 5.15
C GLN A 25 -2.37 1.66 5.09
N ARG A 26 -2.25 0.86 4.03
CA ARG A 26 -1.13 -0.07 3.85
C ARG A 26 0.15 0.67 3.47
N PHE A 27 0.09 1.62 2.56
CA PHE A 27 1.25 2.43 2.18
C PHE A 27 1.73 3.33 3.32
N GLY A 28 0.82 3.87 4.12
CA GLY A 28 1.16 4.64 5.33
C GLY A 28 1.94 3.86 6.38
N ARG A 29 2.05 2.53 6.27
CA ARG A 29 2.92 1.72 7.14
C ARG A 29 4.40 1.86 6.80
N GLY A 30 4.72 2.28 5.58
CA GLY A 30 6.11 2.43 5.13
C GLY A 30 6.86 3.57 5.82
N ALA A 31 6.17 4.67 6.09
CA ALA A 31 6.75 5.91 6.60
C ALA A 31 6.33 6.18 8.06
N ARG A 32 6.42 5.16 8.94
CA ARG A 32 5.98 5.31 10.34
C ARG A 32 6.93 6.11 11.23
N ALA A 33 8.20 6.23 10.86
CA ALA A 33 9.16 7.02 11.62
C ALA A 33 9.07 8.50 11.23
N GLN A 34 9.27 9.40 12.21
CA GLN A 34 9.26 10.84 11.96
C GLN A 34 10.38 11.22 10.99
N GLY A 35 10.03 11.90 9.90
CA GLY A 35 10.97 12.27 8.85
C GLY A 35 11.41 11.11 7.95
N ALA A 36 10.73 9.96 8.01
CA ALA A 36 10.95 8.86 7.08
C ALA A 36 10.04 8.97 5.87
N ASP A 37 10.62 8.73 4.69
CA ASP A 37 9.89 8.56 3.44
C ASP A 37 9.81 7.08 3.06
N ALA A 38 8.73 6.70 2.36
CA ALA A 38 8.58 5.35 1.83
C ALA A 38 7.93 5.38 0.44
N VAL A 39 8.28 4.39 -0.37
CA VAL A 39 7.75 4.20 -1.72
C VAL A 39 6.64 3.17 -1.71
N GLY A 40 5.42 3.58 -2.06
CA GLY A 40 4.30 2.68 -2.32
C GLY A 40 4.23 2.30 -3.79
N ILE A 41 4.37 1.01 -4.11
CA ILE A 41 4.23 0.49 -5.48
C ILE A 41 2.93 -0.31 -5.54
N LEU A 42 1.99 0.11 -6.38
CA LEU A 42 0.80 -0.66 -6.70
C LEU A 42 0.98 -1.35 -8.04
N LEU A 43 1.03 -2.68 -8.02
CA LEU A 43 1.04 -3.52 -9.22
C LEU A 43 -0.39 -4.02 -9.48
N VAL A 44 -1.00 -3.54 -10.55
CA VAL A 44 -2.36 -3.90 -10.97
C VAL A 44 -2.36 -4.42 -12.39
N GLU A 45 -3.20 -5.42 -12.66
CA GLU A 45 -3.53 -5.81 -14.02
C GLU A 45 -4.68 -4.91 -14.53
N LYS A 46 -4.84 -4.78 -15.85
CA LYS A 46 -5.90 -3.95 -16.45
C LYS A 46 -7.31 -4.29 -15.92
N LYS A 47 -7.55 -5.58 -15.63
CA LYS A 47 -8.80 -6.09 -15.04
C LYS A 47 -9.04 -5.65 -13.60
N ASP A 48 -8.00 -5.23 -12.87
CA ASP A 48 -8.09 -4.77 -11.48
C ASP A 48 -8.38 -3.26 -11.38
N THR A 49 -8.29 -2.54 -12.51
CA THR A 49 -8.61 -1.10 -12.61
C THR A 49 -9.94 -0.83 -13.31
N ASP A 50 -10.66 -1.89 -13.68
CA ASP A 50 -11.94 -1.79 -14.36
C ASP A 50 -12.98 -1.27 -13.37
N ALA A 51 -13.26 0.03 -13.48
CA ALA A 51 -14.25 0.72 -12.68
C ALA A 51 -15.67 0.44 -13.19
N GLU A 52 -16.01 -0.82 -13.43
CA GLU A 52 -17.39 -1.24 -13.69
C GLU A 52 -17.98 -1.61 -12.32
N ARG A 53 -18.50 -0.59 -11.65
CA ARG A 53 -19.22 -0.68 -10.38
C ARG A 53 -20.69 -1.03 -10.62
#